data_AF-A0A7X7ZSW9-F1
#
_entry.id   AF-A0A7X7ZSW9-F1
#
_cell.length_a   1.000
_cell.length_b   1.000
_cell.length_c   1.000
_cell.angle_alpha   90.00
_cell.angle_beta   90.00
_cell.angle_gamma   90.00
#
_symmetry.space_group_name_H-M   'P 1'
#
loop_
_entity.id
_entity.type
_entity.pdbx_description
1 polymer ?
#
loop_
_entity_poly.entity_id
_entity_poly.type
_entity_poly.pdbx_seq_one_letter_code
_entity_poly.pdbx_strand_id
1 'polypeptide(L)'
;MYKFAISYYIMEGTERKHQSGVDIRLLRPGQSWPEGKKLIETTPNSGYYEISIEAEADCGFYELWDDHGNPQGQFSGKTCTIGKLDARGLQTNCIYGNHILDGVVTGSKIANAAIGTEHLQNGLLSLTKLQYELQDQNKGVGDNSHSSPANLHDDKIITHILDKEYQELPHIILTNQCDAFLYIANVKIEKNLVTVLIGISQVYTATDPFYKLLALAK
;
A
#
# COMPACT_ATOMS: atom_id res chain seq x y z
N MET A 1 13.54 -8.88 29.44
CA MET A 1 12.67 -9.67 30.33
C MET A 1 11.64 -8.73 30.93
N TYR A 2 10.36 -8.97 30.63
CA TYR A 2 9.23 -8.21 31.18
C TYR A 2 8.59 -9.02 32.29
N LYS A 3 8.15 -8.37 33.37
CA LYS A 3 7.48 -9.03 34.49
C LYS A 3 6.06 -8.50 34.62
N PHE A 4 5.13 -9.39 34.93
CA PHE A 4 3.78 -9.04 35.33
C PHE A 4 3.46 -9.77 36.63
N ALA A 5 2.80 -9.09 37.54
CA ALA A 5 2.38 -9.65 38.80
C ALA A 5 0.98 -9.15 39.15
N ILE A 6 0.22 -10.00 39.84
CA ILE A 6 -1.10 -9.66 40.37
C ILE A 6 -1.30 -10.34 41.72
N SER A 7 -2.02 -9.67 42.61
CA SER A 7 -2.50 -10.26 43.86
C SER A 7 -4.00 -10.46 43.82
N TYR A 8 -4.45 -11.63 44.24
CA TYR A 8 -5.86 -11.91 44.47
C TYR A 8 -6.16 -11.85 45.96
N TYR A 9 -7.20 -11.09 46.31
CA TYR A 9 -7.69 -10.99 47.67
C TYR A 9 -9.20 -10.78 47.68
N ILE A 10 -9.84 -11.19 48.75
CA ILE A 10 -11.22 -10.84 49.09
C ILE A 10 -11.23 -9.94 50.32
N MET A 11 -12.29 -9.15 50.47
CA MET A 11 -12.52 -8.38 51.69
C MET A 11 -13.33 -9.21 52.68
N GLU A 12 -12.78 -9.50 53.85
CA GLU A 12 -13.51 -10.03 55.01
C GLU A 12 -13.68 -8.87 56.01
N GLY A 13 -14.82 -8.18 55.96
CA GLY A 13 -15.03 -6.93 56.68
C GLY A 13 -14.10 -5.83 56.17
N THR A 14 -13.13 -5.40 56.98
CA THR A 14 -12.12 -4.40 56.60
C THR A 14 -10.75 -5.00 56.27
N GLU A 15 -10.58 -6.31 56.45
CA GLU A 15 -9.32 -7.00 56.21
C GLU A 15 -9.26 -7.57 54.79
N ARG A 16 -8.07 -7.48 54.17
CA ARG A 16 -7.78 -8.14 52.89
C ARG A 16 -7.25 -9.54 53.18
N LYS A 17 -7.98 -10.55 52.74
CA LYS A 17 -7.55 -11.94 52.82
C LYS A 17 -7.07 -12.41 51.45
N HIS A 18 -5.80 -12.80 51.37
CA HIS A 18 -5.21 -13.31 50.14
C HIS A 18 -5.92 -14.59 49.67
N GLN A 19 -5.95 -14.82 48.37
CA GLN A 19 -6.47 -16.04 47.76
C GLN A 19 -5.30 -16.81 47.13
N SER A 20 -4.87 -17.87 47.81
CA SER A 20 -3.77 -18.75 47.39
C SER A 20 -4.31 -19.96 46.62
N GLY A 21 -3.48 -20.56 45.76
CA GLY A 21 -3.83 -21.76 45.00
C GLY A 21 -4.70 -21.53 43.76
N VAL A 22 -4.89 -20.28 43.33
CA VAL A 22 -5.69 -19.90 42.16
C VAL A 22 -4.90 -20.18 40.89
N ASP A 23 -5.49 -20.86 39.90
CA ASP A 23 -4.88 -20.94 38.57
C ASP A 23 -5.21 -19.64 37.83
N ILE A 24 -4.19 -18.79 37.62
CA ILE A 24 -4.31 -17.52 36.92
C ILE A 24 -3.48 -17.61 35.65
N ARG A 25 -4.06 -17.17 34.53
CA ARG A 25 -3.38 -17.22 33.23
C ARG A 25 -3.56 -15.93 32.45
N LEU A 26 -2.52 -15.59 31.70
CA LEU A 26 -2.59 -14.57 30.66
C LEU A 26 -2.99 -15.22 29.35
N LEU A 27 -4.14 -14.83 28.81
CA LEU A 27 -4.63 -15.27 27.51
C LEU A 27 -4.63 -14.11 26.52
N ARG A 28 -4.25 -14.37 25.28
CA ARG A 28 -4.53 -13.45 24.18
C ARG A 28 -6.03 -13.53 23.86
N PRO A 29 -6.65 -12.43 23.39
CA PRO A 29 -8.03 -12.47 22.90
C PRO A 29 -8.22 -13.62 21.90
N GLY A 30 -9.20 -14.49 22.17
CA GLY A 30 -9.52 -15.66 21.35
C GLY A 30 -8.74 -16.95 21.66
N GLN A 31 -7.76 -16.94 22.57
CA GLN A 31 -7.12 -18.17 23.05
C GLN A 31 -8.04 -18.96 23.97
N SER A 32 -7.85 -20.29 23.99
CA SER A 32 -8.49 -21.18 24.95
C SER A 32 -7.71 -21.25 26.27
N TRP A 33 -8.39 -21.63 27.35
CA TRP A 33 -7.82 -21.75 28.70
C TRP A 33 -6.51 -22.56 28.80
N PRO A 34 -6.37 -23.73 28.14
CA PRO A 34 -5.13 -24.51 28.19
C PRO A 34 -3.92 -23.81 27.56
N GLU A 35 -4.14 -22.90 26.60
CA GLU A 35 -3.08 -22.14 25.92
C GLU A 35 -2.56 -20.95 26.73
N GLY A 36 -3.27 -20.59 27.80
CA GLY A 36 -2.94 -19.47 28.66
C GLY A 36 -1.60 -19.63 29.37
N LYS A 37 -0.84 -18.52 29.45
CA LYS A 37 0.43 -18.50 30.18
C LYS A 37 0.16 -18.39 31.68
N LYS A 38 0.43 -19.46 32.42
CA LYS A 38 0.16 -19.57 33.86
C LYS A 38 1.10 -18.68 34.69
N LEU A 39 0.52 -17.92 35.61
CA LEU A 39 1.25 -17.21 36.65
C LEU A 39 1.57 -18.17 37.80
N ILE A 40 2.68 -17.90 38.48
CA ILE A 40 3.21 -18.72 39.56
C ILE A 40 3.03 -17.96 40.86
N GLU A 41 2.43 -18.60 41.86
CA GLU A 41 2.44 -18.08 43.23
C GLU A 41 3.86 -18.21 43.80
N THR A 42 4.60 -17.12 43.84
CA THR A 42 6.04 -17.17 44.14
C THR A 42 6.34 -17.44 45.61
N THR A 43 5.41 -17.06 46.49
CA THR A 43 5.48 -17.30 47.93
C THR A 43 4.24 -18.11 48.33
N PRO A 44 4.39 -19.30 48.95
CA PRO A 44 3.24 -20.10 49.38
C PRO A 44 2.28 -19.31 50.29
N ASN A 45 0.97 -19.42 50.06
CA ASN A 45 -0.08 -18.74 50.82
C ASN A 45 0.02 -17.20 50.80
N SER A 46 0.49 -16.61 49.70
CA SER A 46 0.59 -15.15 49.57
C SER A 46 -0.55 -14.56 48.77
N GLY A 47 -1.18 -15.35 47.90
CA GLY A 47 -2.07 -14.88 46.85
C GLY A 47 -1.41 -13.89 45.88
N TYR A 48 -0.07 -13.88 45.83
CA TYR A 48 0.75 -13.04 44.94
C TYR A 48 1.34 -13.91 43.84
N TYR A 49 0.99 -13.59 42.59
CA TYR A 49 1.30 -14.40 41.42
C TYR A 49 2.12 -13.59 40.43
N GLU A 50 3.20 -14.17 39.92
CA GLU A 50 4.08 -13.54 38.94
C GLU A 50 4.22 -14.39 37.68
N ILE A 51 4.54 -13.73 36.57
CA ILE A 51 5.08 -14.37 35.38
C ILE A 51 6.17 -13.49 34.76
N SER A 52 7.21 -14.13 34.24
CA SER A 52 8.25 -13.49 33.44
C SER A 52 8.06 -13.83 31.97
N ILE A 53 8.03 -12.81 31.13
CA ILE A 53 7.97 -12.91 29.67
C ILE A 53 9.35 -12.58 29.10
N GLU A 54 10.00 -13.58 28.51
CA GLU A 54 11.37 -13.47 28.02
C GLU A 54 11.45 -13.02 26.57
N ALA A 55 10.58 -13.56 25.71
CA ALA A 55 10.55 -13.25 24.28
C ALA A 55 9.69 -12.01 23.98
N GLU A 56 10.18 -11.12 23.10
CA GLU A 56 9.39 -9.96 22.65
C GLU A 56 8.12 -10.39 21.88
N ALA A 57 8.15 -11.54 21.20
CA ALA A 57 6.97 -12.10 20.52
C ALA A 57 5.82 -12.47 21.49
N ASP A 58 6.15 -12.71 22.76
CA ASP A 58 5.19 -12.96 23.83
C ASP A 58 4.73 -11.66 24.53
N CYS A 59 5.21 -10.49 24.12
CA CYS A 59 4.73 -9.21 24.63
C CYS A 59 3.44 -8.77 23.92
N GLY A 60 2.63 -7.98 24.61
CA GLY A 60 1.43 -7.34 24.06
C GLY A 60 0.25 -7.37 25.02
N PHE A 61 -0.95 -7.26 24.45
CA PHE A 61 -2.19 -7.23 25.19
C PHE A 61 -2.65 -8.64 25.62
N TYR A 62 -3.10 -8.76 26.86
CA TYR A 62 -3.57 -9.97 27.50
C TYR A 62 -4.83 -9.72 28.32
N GLU A 63 -5.71 -10.71 28.31
CA GLU A 63 -6.80 -10.89 29.26
C GLU A 63 -6.30 -11.75 30.43
N LEU A 64 -6.71 -11.38 31.64
CA LEU A 64 -6.50 -12.20 32.82
C LEU A 64 -7.68 -13.14 32.97
N TRP A 65 -7.37 -14.42 33.08
CA TRP A 65 -8.33 -15.47 33.33
C TRP A 65 -7.97 -16.21 34.60
N ASP A 66 -8.98 -16.65 35.33
CA ASP A 66 -8.84 -17.42 36.57
C ASP A 66 -9.86 -18.55 36.66
N ASP A 67 -9.69 -19.44 37.64
CA ASP A 67 -10.55 -20.59 37.89
C ASP A 67 -11.60 -20.38 39.00
N HIS A 68 -11.73 -19.16 39.54
CA HIS A 68 -12.55 -18.88 40.73
C HIS A 68 -14.06 -19.15 40.55
N GLY A 69 -14.61 -18.93 39.36
CA GLY A 69 -16.02 -19.22 39.05
C GLY A 69 -16.22 -20.41 38.12
N ASN A 70 -15.14 -20.88 37.49
CA ASN A 70 -15.17 -21.96 36.52
C ASN A 70 -13.81 -22.70 36.54
N PRO A 71 -13.76 -23.99 36.92
CA PRO A 71 -12.53 -24.79 36.88
C PRO A 71 -11.90 -24.90 35.48
N GLN A 72 -12.66 -24.63 34.42
CA GLN A 72 -12.18 -24.57 33.04
C GLN A 72 -11.73 -23.16 32.61
N GLY A 73 -11.60 -22.23 33.54
CA GLY A 73 -11.19 -20.85 33.30
C GLY A 73 -12.36 -19.93 32.94
N GLN A 74 -12.29 -18.70 33.42
CA GLN A 74 -13.17 -17.60 33.04
C GLN A 74 -12.39 -16.28 32.95
N PHE A 75 -12.87 -15.36 32.11
CA PHE A 75 -12.31 -14.01 32.06
C PHE A 75 -12.58 -13.27 33.38
N SER A 76 -11.53 -12.76 34.01
CA SER A 76 -11.62 -12.09 35.32
C SER A 76 -12.14 -10.65 35.24
N GLY A 77 -12.45 -10.16 34.04
CA GLY A 77 -12.76 -8.74 33.79
C GLY A 77 -11.53 -7.82 33.78
N LYS A 78 -10.31 -8.36 33.85
CA LYS A 78 -9.07 -7.57 33.91
C LYS A 78 -8.19 -7.85 32.70
N THR A 79 -7.48 -6.83 32.25
CA THR A 79 -6.55 -6.92 31.12
C THR A 79 -5.22 -6.29 31.52
N CYS A 80 -4.16 -6.65 30.81
CA CYS A 80 -2.85 -6.03 30.96
C CYS A 80 -2.14 -5.94 29.61
N THR A 81 -1.16 -5.03 29.54
CA THR A 81 -0.20 -4.99 28.43
C THR A 81 1.19 -5.23 29.00
N ILE A 82 1.89 -6.20 28.45
CA ILE A 82 3.26 -6.54 28.84
C ILE A 82 4.17 -6.16 27.69
N GLY A 83 5.16 -5.29 27.94
CA GLY A 83 6.04 -4.79 26.88
C GLY A 83 5.31 -3.85 25.91
N LYS A 84 5.63 -3.94 24.61
CA LYS A 84 5.00 -3.11 23.56
C LYS A 84 3.58 -3.57 23.28
N LEU A 85 2.66 -2.63 23.08
CA LEU A 85 1.31 -2.90 22.60
C LEU A 85 1.37 -3.46 21.18
N ASP A 86 0.59 -4.49 20.91
CA ASP A 86 0.40 -5.06 19.58
C ASP A 86 -1.02 -4.81 19.06
N ALA A 87 -1.28 -5.20 17.81
CA ALA A 87 -2.57 -4.99 17.16
C ALA A 87 -3.75 -5.67 17.87
N ARG A 88 -3.52 -6.68 18.73
CA ARG A 88 -4.59 -7.43 19.42
C ARG A 88 -5.24 -6.61 20.54
N GLY A 89 -4.52 -5.63 21.08
CA GLY A 89 -5.06 -4.67 22.06
C GLY A 89 -5.77 -3.47 21.43
N LEU A 90 -5.77 -3.37 20.09
CA LEU A 90 -6.46 -2.29 19.40
C LEU A 90 -7.92 -2.67 19.17
N GLN A 91 -8.83 -1.87 19.71
CA GLN A 91 -10.26 -2.02 19.45
C GLN A 91 -10.62 -1.51 18.06
N THR A 92 -11.76 -1.97 17.54
CA THR A 92 -12.33 -1.44 16.30
C THR A 92 -12.49 0.09 16.40
N ASN A 93 -12.05 0.80 15.37
CA ASN A 93 -12.12 2.27 15.26
C ASN A 93 -11.35 3.05 16.35
N CYS A 94 -10.33 2.47 17.00
CA CYS A 94 -9.57 3.20 18.03
C CYS A 94 -8.40 4.06 17.51
N ILE A 95 -7.99 3.89 16.25
CA ILE A 95 -6.93 4.69 15.62
C ILE A 95 -7.58 5.74 14.71
N TYR A 96 -7.49 7.00 15.14
CA TYR A 96 -7.98 8.16 14.38
C TYR A 96 -6.81 8.90 13.74
N GLY A 97 -7.11 9.82 12.81
CA GLY A 97 -6.08 10.60 12.11
C GLY A 97 -5.13 11.34 13.06
N ASN A 98 -5.63 11.89 14.17
CA ASN A 98 -4.82 12.58 15.17
C ASN A 98 -3.92 11.65 16.02
N HIS A 99 -4.07 10.33 15.90
CA HIS A 99 -3.15 9.35 16.51
C HIS A 99 -1.95 9.04 15.61
N ILE A 100 -1.97 9.48 14.34
CA ILE A 100 -0.95 9.23 13.33
C ILE A 100 -0.24 10.53 13.04
N LEU A 101 1.06 10.60 13.32
CA LEU A 101 1.87 11.78 13.00
C LEU A 101 2.10 11.90 11.49
N ASP A 102 2.27 13.13 11.03
CA ASP A 102 2.58 13.43 9.63
C ASP A 102 3.80 12.64 9.13
N GLY A 103 3.68 12.05 7.95
CA GLY A 103 4.75 11.29 7.30
C GLY A 103 5.03 9.89 7.85
N VAL A 104 4.35 9.44 8.92
CA VAL A 104 4.56 8.09 9.48
C VAL A 104 4.09 6.99 8.52
N VAL A 105 3.00 7.23 7.79
CA VAL A 105 2.49 6.29 6.76
C VAL A 105 3.21 6.55 5.44
N THR A 106 4.41 5.98 5.28
CA THR A 106 5.15 6.03 4.01
C THR A 106 4.66 4.95 3.03
N GLY A 107 4.97 5.08 1.74
CA GLY A 107 4.56 4.11 0.70
C GLY A 107 4.87 2.64 1.03
N SER A 108 6.00 2.32 1.67
CA SER A 108 6.33 0.94 2.09
C SER A 108 5.44 0.34 3.18
N LYS A 109 4.61 1.15 3.86
CA LYS A 109 3.65 0.69 4.88
C LYS A 109 2.24 0.52 4.30
N ILE A 110 2.05 0.92 3.04
CA ILE A 110 0.78 0.77 2.32
C ILE A 110 0.87 -0.53 1.53
N ALA A 111 -0.05 -1.46 1.78
CA ALA A 111 -0.10 -2.71 1.02
C ALA A 111 -0.46 -2.44 -0.45
N ASN A 112 -0.02 -3.31 -1.34
CA ASN A 112 -0.36 -3.23 -2.76
C ASN A 112 -1.88 -3.16 -2.93
N ALA A 113 -2.35 -2.23 -3.77
CA ALA A 113 -3.77 -1.97 -4.03
C ALA A 113 -4.63 -1.53 -2.82
N ALA A 114 -4.03 -1.16 -1.68
CA ALA A 114 -4.79 -0.66 -0.53
C ALA A 114 -5.45 0.72 -0.77
N ILE A 115 -4.95 1.49 -1.74
CA ILE A 115 -5.48 2.80 -2.13
C ILE A 115 -6.15 2.68 -3.51
N GLY A 116 -7.47 2.47 -3.50
CA GLY A 116 -8.33 2.57 -4.68
C GLY A 116 -8.68 4.01 -5.06
N THR A 117 -9.30 4.18 -6.23
CA THR A 117 -9.72 5.50 -6.77
C THR A 117 -10.65 6.27 -5.84
N GLU A 118 -11.50 5.58 -5.09
CA GLU A 118 -12.42 6.11 -4.09
C GLU A 118 -11.71 6.79 -2.90
N HIS A 119 -10.45 6.47 -2.68
CA HIS A 119 -9.61 7.12 -1.65
C HIS A 119 -8.90 8.38 -2.16
N LEU A 120 -8.95 8.64 -3.48
CA LEU A 120 -8.28 9.77 -4.11
C LEU A 120 -9.30 10.89 -4.39
N GLN A 121 -8.94 12.12 -4.08
CA GLN A 121 -9.77 13.27 -4.45
C GLN A 121 -9.73 13.48 -5.97
N ASN A 122 -10.87 13.90 -6.54
CA ASN A 122 -10.93 14.31 -7.94
C ASN A 122 -9.91 15.42 -8.22
N GLY A 123 -9.10 15.24 -9.27
CA GLY A 123 -8.05 16.18 -9.67
C GLY A 123 -6.74 16.07 -8.88
N LEU A 124 -6.61 15.13 -7.94
CA LEU A 124 -5.36 14.89 -7.20
C LEU A 124 -4.22 14.48 -8.16
N LEU A 125 -4.55 13.74 -9.22
CA LEU A 125 -3.62 13.36 -10.27
C LEU A 125 -3.66 14.40 -11.39
N SER A 126 -2.71 15.34 -11.35
CA SER A 126 -2.43 16.22 -12.49
C SER A 126 -1.84 15.41 -13.65
N LEU A 127 -2.09 15.85 -14.90
CA LEU A 127 -1.44 15.30 -16.10
C LEU A 127 0.10 15.28 -15.99
N THR A 128 0.69 16.14 -15.15
CA THR A 128 2.13 16.14 -14.84
C THR A 128 2.64 14.85 -14.18
N LYS A 129 1.73 14.03 -13.63
CA LYS A 129 2.06 12.73 -13.03
C LYS A 129 1.94 11.57 -14.02
N LEU A 130 1.39 11.79 -15.20
CA LEU A 130 1.38 10.78 -16.25
C LEU A 130 2.80 10.62 -16.80
N GLN A 131 3.20 9.37 -17.02
CA GLN A 131 4.40 9.10 -17.80
C GLN A 131 4.05 9.25 -19.28
N TYR A 132 4.64 10.26 -19.92
CA TYR A 132 4.41 10.51 -21.34
C TYR A 132 5.70 10.87 -22.07
N GLU A 133 5.65 10.78 -23.39
CA GLU A 133 6.65 11.31 -24.31
C GLU A 133 5.95 12.24 -25.30
N LEU A 134 6.60 13.37 -25.61
CA LEU A 134 6.12 14.34 -26.58
C LEU A 134 7.23 14.56 -27.61
N GLN A 135 6.91 14.33 -28.89
CA GLN A 135 7.83 14.52 -30.02
C GLN A 135 7.16 15.39 -31.09
N ASP A 136 7.99 16.04 -31.91
CA ASP A 136 7.57 16.87 -33.04
C ASP A 136 7.97 16.24 -34.38
N GLN A 137 7.59 16.87 -35.48
CA GLN A 137 7.82 16.36 -36.83
C GLN A 137 9.29 16.07 -37.18
N ASN A 138 10.26 16.65 -36.47
CA ASN A 138 11.68 16.57 -36.82
C ASN A 138 12.31 15.20 -36.54
N LYS A 139 11.54 14.27 -35.98
CA LYS A 139 11.90 12.86 -35.81
C LYS A 139 11.31 11.95 -36.90
N GLY A 140 10.31 12.44 -37.63
CA GLY A 140 9.65 11.67 -38.67
C GLY A 140 10.47 11.65 -39.95
N VAL A 141 10.74 10.46 -40.48
CA VAL A 141 11.51 10.26 -41.72
C VAL A 141 10.58 9.85 -42.86
N GLY A 142 10.68 10.54 -43.99
CA GLY A 142 9.93 10.24 -45.21
C GLY A 142 10.33 8.92 -45.87
N ASP A 143 9.38 8.22 -46.47
CA ASP A 143 9.61 6.93 -47.14
C ASP A 143 10.35 7.05 -48.47
N ASN A 144 10.17 8.15 -49.22
CA ASN A 144 10.82 8.37 -50.53
C ASN A 144 11.96 9.38 -50.44
N SER A 145 11.76 10.49 -49.74
CA SER A 145 12.75 11.55 -49.57
C SER A 145 13.89 11.15 -48.63
N HIS A 146 13.59 10.24 -47.69
CA HIS A 146 14.44 9.91 -46.54
C HIS A 146 14.85 11.14 -45.70
N SER A 147 14.14 12.26 -45.83
CA SER A 147 14.40 13.47 -45.07
C SER A 147 13.65 13.48 -43.74
N SER A 148 14.16 14.27 -42.79
CA SER A 148 13.43 14.64 -41.58
C SER A 148 13.49 16.16 -41.37
N PRO A 149 12.34 16.85 -41.24
CA PRO A 149 10.98 16.32 -41.42
C PRO A 149 10.76 15.70 -42.81
N ALA A 150 9.75 14.84 -42.93
CA ALA A 150 9.35 14.28 -44.22
C ALA A 150 8.91 15.40 -45.19
N ASN A 151 9.09 15.19 -46.48
CA ASN A 151 8.62 16.08 -47.52
C ASN A 151 7.18 15.70 -47.92
N LEU A 152 6.21 16.61 -47.68
CA LEU A 152 4.79 16.37 -47.95
C LEU A 152 4.46 16.02 -49.41
N HIS A 153 5.28 16.44 -50.36
CA HIS A 153 5.02 16.26 -51.78
C HIS A 153 5.62 14.95 -52.32
N ASP A 154 6.76 14.55 -51.77
CA ASP A 154 7.50 13.36 -52.22
C ASP A 154 7.13 12.11 -51.40
N ASP A 155 6.77 12.27 -50.13
CA ASP A 155 6.50 11.16 -49.22
C ASP A 155 5.01 10.80 -49.13
N LYS A 156 4.74 9.54 -48.82
CA LYS A 156 3.40 9.02 -48.52
C LYS A 156 3.29 8.47 -47.11
N ILE A 157 4.39 7.99 -46.56
CA ILE A 157 4.48 7.49 -45.19
C ILE A 157 5.64 8.19 -44.47
N ILE A 158 5.36 8.68 -43.28
CA ILE A 158 6.38 9.14 -42.33
C ILE A 158 6.60 8.01 -41.32
N THR A 159 7.83 7.53 -41.22
CA THR A 159 8.24 6.62 -40.15
C THR A 159 8.74 7.43 -38.95
N HIS A 160 8.09 7.29 -37.80
CA HIS A 160 8.43 8.02 -36.58
C HIS A 160 8.69 7.04 -35.44
N ILE A 161 9.87 7.09 -34.84
CA ILE A 161 10.26 6.17 -33.76
C ILE A 161 10.32 6.95 -32.45
N LEU A 162 9.62 6.47 -31.43
CA LEU A 162 9.65 7.07 -30.09
C LEU A 162 11.01 6.82 -29.42
N ASP A 163 11.49 7.75 -28.59
CA ASP A 163 12.79 7.64 -27.93
C ASP A 163 12.74 6.72 -26.70
N LYS A 164 11.58 6.59 -26.04
CA LYS A 164 11.43 5.72 -24.87
C LYS A 164 11.14 4.28 -25.26
N GLU A 165 11.60 3.36 -24.41
CA GLU A 165 11.18 1.97 -24.43
C GLU A 165 9.83 1.80 -23.73
N TYR A 166 8.96 0.98 -24.32
CA TYR A 166 7.65 0.63 -23.79
C TYR A 166 7.52 -0.89 -23.69
N GLN A 167 6.89 -1.39 -22.61
CA GLN A 167 6.63 -2.83 -22.46
C GLN A 167 5.38 -3.28 -23.22
N GLU A 168 4.45 -2.36 -23.45
CA GLU A 168 3.24 -2.53 -24.24
C GLU A 168 2.98 -1.26 -25.07
N LEU A 169 2.09 -1.32 -26.06
CA LEU A 169 1.78 -0.17 -26.90
C LEU A 169 1.19 0.99 -26.06
N PRO A 170 1.84 2.16 -26.01
CA PRO A 170 1.27 3.33 -25.35
C PRO A 170 0.09 3.88 -26.14
N HIS A 171 -0.72 4.72 -25.49
CA HIS A 171 -1.77 5.46 -26.20
C HIS A 171 -1.12 6.61 -26.99
N ILE A 172 -1.20 6.54 -28.32
CA ILE A 172 -0.62 7.53 -29.23
C ILE A 172 -1.68 8.53 -29.68
N ILE A 173 -1.37 9.81 -29.52
CA ILE A 173 -2.19 10.93 -30.00
C ILE A 173 -1.37 11.70 -31.04
N LEU A 174 -1.85 11.72 -32.29
CA LEU A 174 -1.33 12.58 -33.35
C LEU A 174 -2.11 13.90 -33.36
N THR A 175 -1.41 15.00 -33.12
CA THR A 175 -1.95 16.35 -33.29
C THR A 175 -1.44 16.94 -34.59
N ASN A 176 -2.30 17.02 -35.60
CA ASN A 176 -1.98 17.69 -36.85
C ASN A 176 -2.06 19.22 -36.67
N GLN A 177 -1.01 19.92 -37.11
CA GLN A 177 -0.86 21.37 -36.98
C GLN A 177 -0.54 22.04 -38.32
N CYS A 178 -0.73 21.33 -39.44
CA CYS A 178 -0.54 21.84 -40.79
C CYS A 178 -1.77 21.59 -41.66
N ASP A 179 -1.82 22.29 -42.79
CA ASP A 179 -2.85 22.17 -43.82
C ASP A 179 -2.54 21.00 -44.80
N ALA A 180 -2.31 19.82 -44.22
CA ALA A 180 -2.18 18.55 -44.91
C ALA A 180 -2.90 17.48 -44.10
N PHE A 181 -3.48 16.46 -44.74
CA PHE A 181 -4.15 15.38 -44.05
C PHE A 181 -3.13 14.34 -43.55
N LEU A 182 -2.88 14.36 -42.24
CA LEU A 182 -2.02 13.41 -41.53
C LEU A 182 -2.87 12.47 -40.66
N TYR A 183 -2.60 11.17 -40.73
CA TYR A 183 -3.29 10.16 -39.93
C TYR A 183 -2.34 9.04 -39.49
N ILE A 184 -2.63 8.40 -38.36
CA ILE A 184 -1.88 7.22 -37.93
C ILE A 184 -2.29 6.05 -38.83
N ALA A 185 -1.40 5.62 -39.71
CA ALA A 185 -1.62 4.48 -40.60
C ALA A 185 -1.37 3.14 -39.87
N ASN A 186 -0.38 3.10 -38.98
CA ASN A 186 -0.07 1.94 -38.15
C ASN A 186 0.76 2.35 -36.91
N VAL A 187 0.67 1.58 -35.83
CA VAL A 187 1.59 1.65 -34.69
C VAL A 187 2.03 0.23 -34.35
N LYS A 188 3.34 0.02 -34.26
CA LYS A 188 3.91 -1.28 -33.88
C LYS A 188 4.97 -1.12 -32.81
N ILE A 189 5.17 -2.18 -32.04
CA ILE A 189 6.24 -2.27 -31.06
C ILE A 189 7.15 -3.46 -31.39
N GLU A 190 8.45 -3.21 -31.48
CA GLU A 190 9.47 -4.21 -31.78
C GLU A 190 10.64 -3.99 -30.84
N LYS A 191 10.98 -5.00 -30.02
CA LYS A 191 12.06 -4.90 -29.01
C LYS A 191 11.92 -3.67 -28.11
N ASN A 192 10.70 -3.43 -27.61
CA ASN A 192 10.30 -2.27 -26.79
C ASN A 192 10.33 -0.91 -27.48
N LEU A 193 10.75 -0.81 -28.73
CA LEU A 193 10.72 0.45 -29.49
C LEU A 193 9.43 0.57 -30.28
N VAL A 194 8.77 1.71 -30.12
CA VAL A 194 7.50 2.01 -30.78
C VAL A 194 7.76 2.76 -32.08
N THR A 195 7.26 2.22 -33.18
CA THR A 195 7.25 2.88 -34.48
C THR A 195 5.82 3.27 -34.83
N VAL A 196 5.60 4.56 -35.06
CA VAL A 196 4.37 5.15 -35.58
C VAL A 196 4.56 5.42 -37.07
N LEU A 197 3.71 4.83 -37.89
CA LEU A 197 3.63 5.16 -39.32
C LEU A 197 2.51 6.17 -39.51
N ILE A 198 2.87 7.37 -39.98
CA ILE A 198 1.92 8.45 -40.26
C ILE A 198 1.73 8.52 -41.78
N GLY A 199 0.49 8.38 -42.23
CA GLY A 199 0.14 8.56 -43.64
C GLY A 199 0.00 10.03 -43.99
N ILE A 200 0.55 10.41 -45.14
CA ILE A 200 0.34 11.71 -45.78
C ILE A 200 -0.69 11.48 -46.91
N SER A 201 -1.81 12.20 -46.85
CA SER A 201 -2.83 12.18 -47.90
C SER A 201 -2.93 13.55 -48.58
N GLN A 202 -4.14 14.12 -48.70
CA GLN A 202 -4.37 15.41 -49.33
C GLN A 202 -3.47 16.49 -48.70
N VAL A 203 -2.58 17.07 -49.50
CA VAL A 203 -1.77 18.24 -49.14
C VAL A 203 -2.43 19.45 -49.80
N TYR A 204 -2.69 20.50 -49.01
CA TYR A 204 -3.29 21.73 -49.52
C TYR A 204 -2.20 22.80 -49.67
N THR A 205 -1.99 23.63 -48.65
CA THR A 205 -1.03 24.74 -48.70
C THR A 205 0.22 24.52 -47.85
N ALA A 206 0.28 23.43 -47.08
CA ALA A 206 1.40 23.12 -46.21
C ALA A 206 2.67 22.79 -47.01
N THR A 207 3.79 23.41 -46.63
CA THR A 207 5.13 23.09 -47.17
C THR A 207 5.79 21.96 -46.41
N ASP A 208 5.58 21.91 -45.09
CA ASP A 208 6.21 20.98 -44.17
C ASP A 208 5.14 20.28 -43.32
N PRO A 209 5.35 19.01 -42.95
CA PRO A 209 4.44 18.31 -42.05
C PRO A 209 4.62 18.90 -40.65
N PHE A 210 3.65 19.66 -40.15
CA PHE A 210 3.69 20.16 -38.77
C PHE A 210 2.75 19.32 -37.90
N TYR A 211 3.32 18.54 -36.98
CA TYR A 211 2.54 17.69 -36.08
C TYR A 211 3.26 17.45 -34.76
N LYS A 212 2.50 17.01 -33.75
CA LYS A 212 3.03 16.46 -32.50
C LYS A 212 2.53 15.04 -32.26
N LEU A 213 3.38 14.20 -31.71
CA LEU A 213 3.01 12.91 -31.14
C LEU A 213 3.10 12.97 -29.62
N LEU A 214 1.99 12.63 -28.96
CA LEU A 214 1.96 12.39 -27.52
C LEU A 214 1.76 10.89 -27.30
N ALA A 215 2.71 10.24 -26.63
CA ALA A 215 2.62 8.85 -26.23
C ALA A 215 2.42 8.76 -24.71
N LEU A 216 1.24 8.31 -24.28
CA LEU A 216 0.91 8.11 -22.87
C LEU A 216 1.17 6.65 -22.50
N ALA A 217 2.09 6.42 -21.56
CA ALA A 217 2.31 5.08 -21.01
C ALA A 217 1.08 4.63 -20.19
N LYS A 218 0.82 3.33 -20.21
CA LYS A 218 -0.19 2.70 -19.36
C LYS A 218 0.36 2.39 -17.98
#